data_AF-A0A955ZH39-F1
#
_entry.id   AF-A0A955ZH39-F1
#
_cell.length_a   1.000
_cell.length_b   1.000
_cell.length_c   1.000
_cell.angle_alpha   90.00
_cell.angle_beta   90.00
_cell.angle_gamma   90.00
#
_symmetry.space_group_name_H-M   'P 1'
#
loop_
_entity.id
_entity.type
_entity.pdbx_description
1 polymer ?
#
loop_
_entity_poly.entity_id
_entity_poly.type
_entity_poly.pdbx_seq_one_letter_code
_entity_poly.pdbx_strand_id
1 'polypeptide(L)'
;MSERLLVFERVTDDGSAERTYLVRDDEGVVLETGGAGARLPPGAVEAVMRRYGRPLDDSVALSGAAMPLGDGRRLVHLRYRPRYDVIAKDYLVLELPSEAPLAELSTSVVAALTHLARAAQR
;
A
#
# COMPACT_ATOMS: atom_id res chain seq x y z
N MET A 1 -13.65 1.46 14.47
CA MET A 1 -13.47 0.18 13.76
C MET A 1 -12.15 0.28 13.02
N SER A 2 -11.24 -0.66 13.20
CA SER A 2 -9.99 -0.67 12.43
C SER A 2 -10.22 -1.28 11.06
N GLU A 3 -9.61 -0.69 10.05
CA GLU A 3 -9.61 -1.23 8.69
C GLU A 3 -8.24 -1.77 8.34
N ARG A 4 -8.20 -2.83 7.53
CA ARG A 4 -6.97 -3.56 7.25
C ARG A 4 -6.90 -3.95 5.79
N LEU A 5 -5.76 -3.67 5.16
CA LEU A 5 -5.47 -3.98 3.77
C LEU A 5 -4.20 -4.83 3.70
N LEU A 6 -4.28 -6.02 3.09
CA LEU A 6 -3.09 -6.79 2.72
C LEU A 6 -2.39 -6.04 1.58
N VAL A 7 -1.13 -5.66 1.80
CA VAL A 7 -0.38 -4.87 0.81
C VAL A 7 0.80 -5.62 0.23
N PHE A 8 1.34 -6.63 0.93
CA PHE A 8 2.42 -7.44 0.40
C PHE A 8 2.45 -8.81 1.07
N GLU A 9 2.84 -9.83 0.31
CA GLU A 9 3.06 -11.19 0.79
C GLU A 9 4.35 -11.71 0.17
N ARG A 10 5.19 -12.37 0.98
CA ARG A 10 6.37 -13.07 0.51
C ARG A 10 6.47 -14.45 1.15
N VAL A 11 7.10 -15.37 0.44
CA VAL A 11 7.50 -16.67 0.99
C VAL A 11 8.88 -16.51 1.63
N THR A 12 9.02 -16.99 2.86
CA THR A 12 10.28 -17.00 3.61
C THR A 12 11.09 -18.27 3.33
N ASP A 13 12.33 -18.30 3.80
CA ASP A 13 13.26 -19.40 3.54
C ASP A 13 12.80 -20.74 4.15
N ASP A 14 11.92 -20.71 5.16
CA ASP A 14 11.27 -21.89 5.75
C ASP A 14 9.99 -22.33 5.01
N GLY A 15 9.65 -21.67 3.90
CA GLY A 15 8.47 -21.93 3.10
C GLY A 15 7.17 -21.36 3.66
N SER A 16 7.21 -20.64 4.79
CA SER A 16 6.02 -19.97 5.32
C SER A 16 5.71 -18.66 4.57
N ALA A 17 4.47 -18.18 4.70
CA ALA A 17 4.05 -16.92 4.09
C ALA A 17 4.13 -15.80 5.14
N GLU A 18 4.95 -14.79 4.88
CA GLU A 18 4.98 -13.55 5.65
C GLU A 18 4.12 -12.50 4.95
N ARG A 19 3.11 -12.00 5.68
CA ARG A 19 2.18 -10.99 5.19
C ARG A 19 2.47 -9.65 5.82
N THR A 20 2.34 -8.62 4.99
CA THR A 20 2.41 -7.22 5.38
C THR A 20 1.07 -6.55 5.15
N TYR A 21 0.54 -5.90 6.18
CA TYR A 21 -0.73 -5.19 6.15
C TYR A 21 -0.51 -3.71 6.44
N LEU A 22 -1.33 -2.86 5.83
CA LEU A 22 -1.62 -1.54 6.37
C LEU A 22 -2.90 -1.63 7.19
N VAL A 23 -2.85 -1.11 8.41
CA VAL A 23 -3.99 -1.03 9.31
C VAL A 23 -4.26 0.44 9.61
N ARG A 24 -5.49 0.88 9.45
CA ARG A 24 -5.95 2.20 9.88
C ARG A 24 -6.75 2.07 11.17
N ASP A 25 -6.36 2.87 12.16
CA ASP A 25 -7.09 3.10 13.39
C ASP A 25 -7.31 4.60 13.61
N ASP A 26 -7.79 4.97 14.80
CA ASP A 26 -8.10 6.36 15.14
C ASP A 26 -6.83 7.24 15.31
N GLU A 27 -5.66 6.63 15.54
CA GLU A 27 -4.38 7.33 15.72
C GLU A 27 -3.60 7.47 14.41
N GLY A 28 -3.94 6.68 13.38
CA GLY A 28 -3.34 6.81 12.05
C GLY A 28 -3.19 5.46 11.35
N VAL A 29 -2.04 5.26 10.71
CA VAL A 29 -1.75 4.05 9.93
C VAL A 29 -0.58 3.28 10.55
N VAL A 30 -0.76 1.97 10.70
CA VAL A 30 0.25 1.01 11.14
C VAL A 30 0.66 0.14 9.96
N LEU A 31 1.96 -0.08 9.81
CA LEU A 31 2.50 -1.14 8.97
C LEU A 31 2.71 -2.39 9.84
N GLU A 32 1.96 -3.46 9.58
CA GLU A 32 2.08 -4.72 10.30
C GLU A 32 2.77 -5.77 9.43
N THR A 33 3.91 -6.30 9.85
CA THR A 33 4.63 -7.37 9.14
C THR A 33 4.86 -8.54 10.08
N GLY A 34 4.45 -9.76 9.69
CA GLY A 34 4.67 -10.96 10.51
C GLY A 34 4.09 -10.88 11.93
N GLY A 35 3.03 -10.07 12.12
CA GLY A 35 2.40 -9.83 13.44
C GLY A 35 2.99 -8.69 14.26
N ALA A 36 4.11 -8.09 13.85
CA ALA A 36 4.68 -6.90 14.49
C ALA A 36 4.17 -5.61 13.79
N GLY A 37 3.64 -4.67 14.57
CA GLY A 37 3.13 -3.38 14.07
C GLY A 37 4.09 -2.22 14.32
N ALA A 38 4.25 -1.36 13.33
CA ALA A 38 4.98 -0.09 13.44
C ALA A 38 4.12 1.08 12.95
N ARG A 39 3.89 2.06 13.82
CA ARG A 39 3.15 3.29 13.48
C ARG A 39 3.92 4.07 12.42
N LEU A 40 3.23 4.47 11.37
CA LEU A 40 3.79 5.35 10.34
C LEU A 40 3.66 6.82 10.76
N PRO A 41 4.61 7.68 10.37
CA PRO A 41 4.44 9.11 10.50
C PRO A 41 3.13 9.59 9.82
N PRO A 42 2.46 10.62 10.35
CA PRO A 42 1.29 11.19 9.70
C PRO A 42 1.56 11.55 8.23
N GLY A 43 0.66 11.14 7.33
CA GLY A 43 0.80 11.41 5.89
C GLY A 43 1.84 10.57 5.14
N ALA A 44 2.54 9.63 5.80
CA ALA A 44 3.60 8.83 5.17
C ALA A 44 3.13 8.07 3.91
N VAL A 45 1.91 7.50 3.93
CA VAL A 45 1.35 6.80 2.76
C VAL A 45 1.23 7.74 1.57
N GLU A 46 0.61 8.90 1.75
CA GLU A 46 0.47 9.89 0.67
C GLU A 46 1.83 10.40 0.19
N ALA A 47 2.75 10.69 1.10
CA ALA A 47 4.09 11.16 0.75
C ALA A 47 4.87 10.13 -0.10
N VAL A 48 4.79 8.84 0.25
CA VAL A 48 5.40 7.76 -0.53
C VAL A 48 4.74 7.63 -1.90
N MET A 49 3.40 7.66 -1.95
CA MET A 49 2.65 7.55 -3.20
C MET A 49 2.90 8.74 -4.13
N ARG A 50 2.96 9.97 -3.62
CA ARG A 50 3.32 11.16 -4.42
C ARG A 50 4.75 11.14 -4.91
N ARG A 51 5.68 10.54 -4.15
CA ARG A 51 7.09 10.47 -4.52
C ARG A 51 7.38 9.44 -5.60
N TYR A 52 6.79 8.25 -5.48
CA TYR A 52 7.12 7.11 -6.35
C TYR A 52 6.03 6.79 -7.36
N GLY A 53 4.77 6.99 -6.98
CA GLY A 53 3.62 6.66 -7.80
C GLY A 53 3.55 7.49 -9.07
N ARG A 54 2.89 6.88 -10.07
CA ARG A 54 2.57 7.48 -11.35
C ARG A 54 1.07 7.55 -11.52
N PRO A 55 0.53 8.54 -12.27
CA PRO A 55 -0.87 8.55 -12.62
C PRO A 55 -1.29 7.21 -13.23
N LEU A 56 -2.40 6.66 -12.76
CA LEU A 56 -2.99 5.46 -13.30
C LEU A 56 -3.60 5.76 -14.68
N ASP A 57 -3.44 4.84 -15.62
CA ASP A 57 -4.09 4.94 -16.93
C ASP A 57 -5.62 4.79 -16.80
N ASP A 58 -6.37 5.69 -17.42
CA ASP A 58 -7.84 5.75 -17.33
C ASP A 58 -8.55 4.48 -17.83
N SER A 59 -7.89 3.65 -18.63
CA SER A 59 -8.43 2.36 -19.09
C SER A 59 -8.38 1.27 -18.02
N VAL A 60 -7.65 1.47 -16.91
CA VAL A 60 -7.50 0.48 -15.86
C VAL A 60 -8.67 0.58 -14.87
N ALA A 61 -9.50 -0.46 -14.83
CA ALA A 61 -10.55 -0.57 -13.83
C ALA A 61 -9.95 -0.85 -12.45
N LEU A 62 -10.31 -0.02 -11.47
CA LEU A 62 -9.97 -0.25 -10.06
C LEU A 62 -10.90 -1.29 -9.45
N SER A 63 -10.45 -2.55 -9.49
CA SER A 63 -11.09 -3.66 -8.80
C SER A 63 -10.11 -4.25 -7.78
N GLY A 64 -10.46 -4.22 -6.50
CA GLY A 64 -9.58 -4.74 -5.45
C GLY A 64 -10.08 -4.46 -4.05
N ALA A 65 -9.40 -5.06 -3.08
CA ALA A 65 -9.57 -4.71 -1.67
C ALA A 65 -9.12 -3.26 -1.46
N ALA A 66 -9.80 -2.54 -0.59
CA ALA A 66 -9.50 -1.15 -0.36
C ALA A 66 -9.75 -0.73 1.08
N MET A 67 -9.09 0.36 1.47
CA MET A 67 -9.14 0.93 2.80
C MET A 67 -9.17 2.47 2.68
N PRO A 68 -10.25 3.15 3.11
CA PRO A 68 -10.24 4.59 3.33
C PRO A 68 -9.05 5.06 4.18
N LEU A 69 -8.48 6.19 3.76
CA LEU A 69 -7.45 6.93 4.48
C LEU A 69 -7.98 8.25 5.06
N GLY A 70 -9.30 8.48 5.00
CA GLY A 70 -9.93 9.71 5.46
C GLY A 70 -9.85 10.85 4.43
N ASP A 71 -10.69 11.87 4.61
CA ASP A 71 -10.78 13.06 3.75
C ASP A 71 -10.99 12.73 2.26
N GLY A 72 -11.82 11.72 1.99
CA GLY A 72 -12.12 11.25 0.64
C GLY A 72 -10.98 10.47 -0.03
N ARG A 73 -9.85 10.25 0.66
CA ARG A 73 -8.73 9.44 0.16
C ARG A 73 -8.97 7.96 0.43
N ARG A 74 -8.52 7.11 -0.48
CA ARG A 74 -8.65 5.66 -0.38
C ARG A 74 -7.44 4.97 -0.98
N LEU A 75 -7.00 3.90 -0.34
CA LEU A 75 -5.93 3.05 -0.85
C LEU A 75 -6.53 1.74 -1.34
N VAL A 76 -6.19 1.34 -2.55
CA VAL A 76 -6.69 0.13 -3.22
C VAL A 76 -5.52 -0.79 -3.52
N HIS A 77 -5.66 -2.07 -3.18
CA HIS A 77 -4.74 -3.11 -3.62
C HIS A 77 -5.23 -3.69 -4.95
N LEU A 78 -4.50 -3.44 -6.02
CA LEU A 78 -4.83 -3.84 -7.38
C LEU A 78 -3.86 -4.90 -7.87
N ARG A 79 -4.36 -6.10 -8.18
CA ARG A 79 -3.59 -7.12 -8.89
C ARG A 79 -3.81 -6.97 -10.38
N TYR A 80 -2.80 -6.48 -11.10
CA TYR A 80 -2.90 -6.17 -12.52
C TYR A 80 -1.82 -6.90 -13.32
N ARG A 81 -2.21 -7.49 -14.45
CA ARG A 81 -1.28 -8.08 -15.44
C ARG A 81 -1.30 -7.25 -16.71
N PRO A 82 -0.30 -6.38 -16.93
CA PRO A 82 -0.12 -5.71 -18.20
C PRO A 82 -0.08 -6.72 -19.36
N ARG A 83 -0.52 -6.28 -20.55
CA ARG A 83 -0.68 -7.14 -21.74
C ARG A 83 0.56 -7.99 -22.08
N TYR A 84 1.75 -7.46 -21.81
CA TYR A 84 3.02 -8.08 -22.15
C TYR A 84 3.76 -8.69 -20.96
N ASP A 85 3.18 -8.64 -19.76
CA ASP A 85 3.74 -9.28 -18.58
C ASP A 85 3.27 -10.74 -18.47
N VAL A 86 4.19 -11.63 -18.10
CA VAL A 86 3.88 -13.06 -17.90
C VAL A 86 3.06 -13.29 -16.63
N ILE A 87 3.35 -12.51 -15.58
CA ILE A 87 2.71 -12.62 -14.26
C ILE A 87 2.01 -11.32 -13.90
N ALA A 88 0.89 -11.43 -13.19
CA ALA A 88 0.27 -10.28 -12.56
C ALA A 88 1.19 -9.74 -11.47
N LYS A 89 1.20 -8.41 -11.32
CA LYS A 89 1.90 -7.70 -10.26
C LYS A 89 0.87 -7.07 -9.34
N ASP A 90 1.26 -6.94 -8.08
CA ASP A 90 0.47 -6.25 -7.08
C ASP A 90 0.88 -4.78 -7.03
N TYR A 91 -0.11 -3.90 -7.13
CA TYR A 91 0.02 -2.46 -7.08
C TYR A 91 -0.80 -1.92 -5.92
N LEU A 92 -0.31 -0.83 -5.32
CA LEU A 92 -1.14 0.04 -4.51
C LEU A 92 -1.54 1.24 -5.34
N VAL A 93 -2.82 1.57 -5.29
CA VAL A 93 -3.38 2.76 -5.93
C VAL A 93 -3.97 3.67 -4.86
N LEU A 94 -3.49 4.91 -4.82
CA LEU A 94 -4.02 5.97 -3.98
C LEU A 94 -5.01 6.81 -4.78
N GLU A 95 -6.29 6.70 -4.43
CA GLU A 95 -7.34 7.60 -4.89
C GLU A 95 -7.27 8.90 -4.07
N LEU A 96 -7.14 10.02 -4.77
CA LEU A 96 -7.08 11.37 -4.22
C LEU A 96 -8.33 12.16 -4.64
N PRO A 97 -8.88 13.04 -3.80
CA PRO A 97 -9.98 13.91 -4.21
C PRO A 97 -9.56 14.83 -5.36
N SER A 98 -10.27 14.73 -6.48
CA SER A 98 -10.10 15.61 -7.65
C SER A 98 -8.72 15.55 -8.36
N GLU A 99 -7.92 14.53 -8.08
CA GLU A 99 -6.65 14.26 -8.78
C GLU A 99 -6.70 12.86 -9.43
N ALA A 100 -5.85 12.65 -10.45
CA ALA A 100 -5.69 11.31 -11.02
C ALA A 100 -5.14 10.34 -9.95
N PRO A 101 -5.66 9.11 -9.84
CA PRO A 101 -5.15 8.13 -8.90
C PRO A 101 -3.66 7.85 -9.14
N LEU A 102 -2.90 7.68 -8.06
CA LEU A 102 -1.47 7.36 -8.15
C LEU A 102 -1.26 5.87 -7.92
N ALA A 103 -0.58 5.19 -8.84
CA ALA A 103 -0.26 3.78 -8.75
C ALA A 103 1.24 3.55 -8.63
N GLU A 104 1.64 2.61 -7.76
CA GLU A 104 3.02 2.12 -7.62
C GLU A 104 2.99 0.63 -7.26
N LEU A 105 4.06 -0.11 -7.57
CA LEU A 105 4.22 -1.49 -7.13
C LEU A 105 4.13 -1.58 -5.61
N SER A 106 3.30 -2.51 -5.14
CA SER A 106 3.10 -2.77 -3.72
C SER A 106 4.43 -3.01 -2.98
N THR A 107 5.35 -3.75 -3.61
CA THR A 107 6.69 -4.02 -3.08
C THR A 107 7.50 -2.75 -2.84
N SER A 108 7.53 -1.82 -3.79
CA SER A 108 8.23 -0.53 -3.69
C SER A 108 7.66 0.32 -2.56
N VAL A 109 6.33 0.42 -2.47
CA VAL A 109 5.65 1.20 -1.44
C VAL A 109 5.93 0.62 -0.05
N VAL A 110 5.81 -0.70 0.12
CA VAL A 110 6.07 -1.37 1.41
C VAL A 110 7.52 -1.20 1.84
N ALA A 111 8.49 -1.28 0.93
CA ALA A 111 9.89 -1.03 1.26
C ALA A 111 10.12 0.41 1.77
N ALA A 112 9.53 1.40 1.10
CA ALA A 112 9.62 2.80 1.50
C ALA A 112 8.96 3.06 2.86
N LEU A 113 7.75 2.54 3.09
CA LEU A 113 7.04 2.66 4.37
C LEU A 113 7.77 1.96 5.50
N THR A 114 8.35 0.78 5.25
CA THR A 114 9.19 0.06 6.23
C THR A 114 10.37 0.93 6.66
N HIS A 115 11.03 1.62 5.72
CA HIS A 115 12.13 2.52 6.03
C HIS A 115 11.68 3.70 6.90
N LEU A 116 10.55 4.34 6.55
CA LEU A 116 9.98 5.45 7.32
C LEU A 116 9.56 5.02 8.74
N ALA A 117 8.92 3.87 8.87
CA ALA A 117 8.53 3.30 10.16
C ALA A 117 9.74 3.10 11.08
N ARG A 118 10.83 2.54 10.55
CA ARG A 118 12.09 2.35 11.29
C ARG A 118 12.77 3.67 11.65
N ALA A 119 12.72 4.67 10.76
CA ALA A 119 13.32 5.97 11.00
C ALA A 119 12.60 6.74 12.11
N ALA A 120 11.27 6.63 12.19
CA ALA A 120 10.45 7.31 13.20
C ALA A 120 10.57 6.73 14.62
N GLN A 121 11.16 5.54 14.76
CA GLN A 121 11.40 4.88 16.04
C GLN A 121 12.79 5.19 16.65
N ARG A 122 13.61 5.95 15.93
CA ARG A 122 14.94 6.40 16.40
C ARG A 122 14.82 7.75 17.09
#